data_AF-A0A7L7KZV9-F1
#
_entry.id   AF-A0A7L7KZV9-F1
#
_cell.length_a   1.000
_cell.length_b   1.000
_cell.length_c   1.000
_cell.angle_alpha   90.00
_cell.angle_beta   90.00
_cell.angle_gamma   90.00
#
_symmetry.space_group_name_H-M   'P 1'
#
loop_
_entity.id
_entity.type
_entity.pdbx_description
1 polymer ?
#
loop_
_entity_poly.entity_id
_entity_poly.type
_entity_poly.pdbx_seq_one_letter_code
_entity_poly.pdbx_strand_id
1 'polypeptide(L)' 'MTDDVADFDDHVIITKSENRNVVIISEKEFQSWKETLYLLSTEANRKNLDEYLDQLNGINLRNL' A
#
# COMPACT_ATOMS: atom_id res chain seq x y z
N MET A 1 11.39 6.96 -17.69
CA MET A 1 10.46 5.82 -17.57
C MET A 1 10.50 5.19 -16.20
N THR A 2 11.63 4.61 -15.74
CA THR A 2 11.73 4.04 -14.38
C THR A 2 11.86 5.14 -13.33
N ASP A 3 12.50 6.25 -13.66
CA ASP A 3 12.60 7.42 -12.78
C ASP A 3 11.21 8.01 -12.54
N ASP A 4 10.37 8.13 -13.58
CA ASP A 4 8.99 8.63 -13.42
C ASP A 4 8.13 7.71 -12.52
N VAL A 5 8.27 6.39 -12.65
CA VAL A 5 7.63 5.40 -11.76
C VAL A 5 8.10 5.54 -10.32
N ALA A 6 9.36 5.89 -10.09
CA ALA A 6 9.92 6.05 -8.75
C ALA A 6 9.58 7.41 -8.12
N ASP A 7 9.59 8.48 -8.91
CA ASP A 7 9.50 9.86 -8.45
C ASP A 7 8.06 10.36 -8.32
N PHE A 8 7.12 9.78 -9.09
CA PHE A 8 5.72 10.24 -9.14
C PHE A 8 4.71 9.20 -8.61
N ASP A 9 5.17 8.10 -8.00
CA ASP A 9 4.32 6.99 -7.55
C ASP A 9 3.34 6.52 -8.68
N ASP A 10 3.86 6.45 -9.91
CA ASP A 10 3.10 6.02 -11.10
C ASP A 10 3.38 4.55 -11.43
N HIS A 11 2.54 3.93 -12.28
CA HIS A 11 2.69 2.55 -12.71
C HIS A 11 2.67 2.41 -14.23
N VAL A 12 3.43 1.44 -14.73
CA VAL A 12 3.45 1.12 -16.16
C VAL A 12 2.90 -0.28 -16.38
N ILE A 13 1.92 -0.39 -17.28
CA ILE A 13 1.39 -1.68 -17.73
C ILE A 13 2.08 -2.05 -19.04
N ILE A 14 2.85 -3.14 -19.03
CA ILE A 14 3.39 -3.75 -20.25
C ILE A 14 2.41 -4.81 -20.72
N THR A 15 1.74 -4.55 -21.83
CA THR A 15 0.83 -5.49 -22.50
C THR A 15 1.61 -6.55 -23.26
N LYS A 16 1.23 -7.82 -23.08
CA LYS A 16 1.78 -8.98 -23.78
C LYS A 16 0.65 -9.82 -24.37
N SER A 17 0.97 -10.59 -25.41
CA SER A 17 0.04 -11.59 -25.93
C SER A 17 -0.37 -12.61 -24.85
N GLU A 18 -1.48 -13.29 -25.09
CA GLU A 18 -1.93 -14.41 -24.26
C GLU A 18 -2.22 -14.04 -22.79
N ASN A 19 -2.66 -12.80 -22.56
CA ASN A 19 -3.02 -12.28 -21.23
C ASN A 19 -1.86 -12.37 -20.21
N ARG A 20 -0.62 -12.19 -20.67
CA ARG A 20 0.59 -12.20 -19.83
C ARG A 20 1.12 -10.81 -19.50
N ASN A 21 0.21 -9.85 -19.34
CA ASN A 21 0.56 -8.45 -19.03
C ASN A 21 1.32 -8.39 -17.70
N VAL A 22 2.23 -7.42 -17.58
CA VAL A 22 2.94 -7.16 -16.33
C VAL A 22 2.78 -5.71 -15.91
N VAL A 23 2.79 -5.47 -14.61
CA VAL A 23 2.76 -4.13 -14.02
C VAL A 23 4.12 -3.84 -13.42
N ILE A 24 4.66 -2.67 -13.72
CA ILE A 24 5.86 -2.12 -13.09
C ILE A 24 5.40 -1.00 -12.16
N ILE A 25 5.83 -1.10 -10.91
CA ILE A 25 5.69 -0.08 -9.87
C ILE A 25 7.06 0.12 -9.20
N SER A 26 7.21 1.18 -8.42
CA SER A 26 8.42 1.37 -7.62
C SER A 26 8.58 0.26 -6.57
N GLU A 27 9.82 -0.04 -6.17
CA GLU A 27 10.05 -1.01 -5.08
C GLU A 27 9.35 -0.55 -3.79
N LYS A 28 9.42 0.75 -3.49
CA LYS A 28 8.79 1.36 -2.32
C LYS A 28 7.28 1.09 -2.31
N GLU A 29 6.61 1.29 -3.43
CA GLU A 29 5.17 1.02 -3.55
C GLU A 29 4.87 -0.47 -3.41
N PHE A 30 5.67 -1.35 -4.04
CA PHE A 30 5.54 -2.79 -3.88
C PHE A 30 5.67 -3.26 -2.43
N GLN A 31 6.64 -2.74 -1.67
CA GLN A 31 6.77 -3.08 -0.25
C GLN A 31 5.60 -2.52 0.58
N SER A 32 5.13 -1.32 0.28
CA SER A 32 3.96 -0.73 0.95
C SER A 32 2.70 -1.58 0.76
N TRP A 33 2.48 -2.12 -0.45
CA TRP A 33 1.37 -3.04 -0.70
C TRP A 33 1.53 -4.34 0.06
N LYS A 34 2.74 -4.92 0.11
CA LYS A 34 3.00 -6.13 0.88
C LYS A 34 2.71 -5.93 2.37
N GLU A 35 3.11 -4.81 2.95
CA GLU A 35 2.84 -4.48 4.34
C GLU A 35 1.33 -4.31 4.57
N THR A 36 0.64 -3.58 3.69
CA THR A 36 -0.83 -3.42 3.75
C THR A 36 -1.54 -4.77 3.69
N LEU A 37 -1.15 -5.65 2.75
CA LEU A 37 -1.70 -6.99 2.64
C LEU A 37 -1.43 -7.82 3.90
N TYR A 38 -0.24 -7.70 4.50
CA TYR A 38 0.09 -8.36 5.76
C TYR A 38 -0.79 -7.87 6.92
N LEU A 39 -0.97 -6.56 7.06
CA LEU A 39 -1.85 -5.96 8.07
C LEU A 39 -3.31 -6.42 7.89
N LEU A 40 -3.76 -6.63 6.65
CA LEU A 40 -5.12 -7.06 6.35
C LEU A 40 -5.31 -8.59 6.33
N SER A 41 -4.23 -9.37 6.43
CA SER A 41 -4.24 -10.82 6.16
C SER A 41 -5.04 -11.67 7.15
N THR A 42 -5.24 -11.20 8.39
CA THR A 42 -5.98 -11.94 9.42
C THR A 42 -6.96 -11.04 10.16
N GLU A 43 -7.99 -11.63 10.78
CA GLU A 43 -8.94 -10.90 11.60
C GLU A 43 -8.27 -10.23 12.81
N ALA A 44 -7.34 -10.94 13.45
CA ALA A 44 -6.54 -10.40 14.56
C ALA A 44 -5.72 -9.18 14.12
N ASN A 45 -5.05 -9.25 12.97
CA ASN A 45 -4.26 -8.13 12.45
C ASN A 45 -5.14 -6.92 12.11
N ARG A 46 -6.32 -7.14 11.50
CA ARG A 46 -7.28 -6.06 11.20
C ARG A 46 -7.81 -5.40 12.47
N LYS A 47 -8.18 -6.19 13.47
CA LYS A 47 -8.64 -5.65 14.76
C LYS A 47 -7.57 -4.80 15.44
N ASN A 48 -6.32 -5.28 15.45
CA ASN A 48 -5.21 -4.50 15.98
C ASN A 48 -5.03 -3.18 15.21
N LEU A 49 -5.10 -3.22 13.86
CA LEU A 49 -5.02 -2.03 13.02
C LEU A 49 -6.12 -1.01 13.37
N ASP A 50 -7.36 -1.45 13.49
CA ASP A 50 -8.49 -0.59 13.88
C ASP A 50 -8.26 0.05 15.26
N GLU A 51 -7.82 -0.74 16.25
CA GLU A 51 -7.49 -0.23 17.59
C GLU A 51 -6.36 0.83 17.57
N TYR A 52 -5.34 0.66 16.72
CA TYR A 52 -4.28 1.66 16.55
C TYR A 52 -4.80 2.94 15.89
N LEU A 53 -5.65 2.84 14.86
CA LEU A 53 -6.25 3.99 14.19
C LEU A 53 -7.17 4.77 15.14
N ASP A 54 -7.98 4.07 15.94
CA ASP A 54 -8.84 4.68 16.96
C ASP A 54 -8.03 5.45 18.01
N GLN A 55 -6.89 4.91 18.45
CA GLN A 55 -5.97 5.60 19.36
C GLN A 55 -5.40 6.88 18.74
N LEU A 56 -4.96 6.83 17.48
CA LEU A 56 -4.42 8.00 16.77
C LEU A 56 -5.48 9.10 16.63
N ASN A 57 -6.71 8.74 16.26
CA ASN A 57 -7.83 9.68 16.15
C ASN A 57 -8.19 10.27 17.52
N GLY A 58 -8.21 9.45 18.57
CA GLY A 58 -8.47 9.91 19.93
C GLY A 58 -7.40 10.86 20.49
N ILE A 59 -6.13 10.66 20.13
CA ILE A 59 -5.03 11.59 20.48
C ILE A 59 -5.22 12.94 19.77
N ASN A 60 -5.59 12.92 18.49
CA ASN A 60 -5.78 14.13 17.70
C ASN A 60 -6.90 15.02 18.27
N LEU A 61 -7.99 14.42 18.76
CA LEU A 61 -9.10 15.12 19.41
C LEU A 61 -8.76 15.70 20.80
N ARG A 62 -7.73 15.18 21.49
CA ARG A 62 -7.30 15.67 22.81
C ARG A 62 -6.33 16.86 22.73
N ASN A 63 -5.73 17.08 21.57
CA ASN A 63 -4.72 18.12 21.35
C ASN A 63 -5.31 19.38 20.67
N LEU A 64 -6.63 19.46 20.51
CA LEU A 64 -7.41 20.59 19.99
C LEU A 64 -8.20 21.27 21.11
#